data_AF-A0A821JV72-F1
#
_entry.id   AF-A0A821JV72-F1
#
_cell.length_a   1.000
_cell.length_b   1.000
_cell.length_c   1.000
_cell.angle_alpha   90.00
_cell.angle_beta   90.00
_cell.angle_gamma   90.00
#
_symmetry.space_group_name_H-M   'P 1'
#
loop_
_entity.id
_entity.type
_entity.pdbx_description
1 polymer ?
#
loop_
_entity_poly.entity_id
_entity_poly.type
_entity_poly.pdbx_seq_one_letter_code
_entity_poly.pdbx_strand_id
1 'polypeptide(L)'
;MQSTVVLVTGANTSLGFEVVKTLVVVSKDPNKTIILLGSRDMQRGQDAISRLDSLSNVHLLQLGTSSQDSIARATNEIKEKYNSYLDIIINNA
;
A
#
# COMPACT_ATOMS: atom_id res chain seq x y z
N MET A 1 8.78 18.33 4.75
CA MET A 1 8.06 17.51 5.76
C MET A 1 8.06 16.09 5.27
N GLN A 2 8.21 15.13 6.17
CA GLN A 2 8.23 13.71 5.82
C GLN A 2 6.79 13.21 5.58
N SER A 3 6.58 12.40 4.54
CA SER A 3 5.26 11.82 4.23
C SER A 3 4.96 10.63 5.16
N THR A 4 3.73 10.53 5.65
CA THR A 4 3.21 9.36 6.36
C THR A 4 3.08 8.20 5.39
N VAL A 5 3.73 7.07 5.67
CA VAL A 5 3.67 5.85 4.84
C VAL A 5 2.72 4.84 5.49
N VAL A 6 1.66 4.48 4.78
CA VAL A 6 0.61 3.56 5.24
C VAL A 6 0.63 2.31 4.37
N LEU A 7 0.74 1.12 4.97
CA LEU A 7 0.57 -0.16 4.28
C LEU A 7 -0.76 -0.79 4.62
N VAL A 8 -1.49 -1.27 3.61
CA VAL A 8 -2.68 -2.11 3.78
C VAL A 8 -2.42 -3.48 3.15
N THR A 9 -2.45 -4.57 3.92
CA THR A 9 -2.21 -5.93 3.39
C THR A 9 -3.46 -6.51 2.73
N GLY A 10 -3.29 -7.31 1.67
CA GLY A 10 -4.41 -7.92 0.92
C GLY A 10 -5.40 -6.89 0.34
N ALA A 11 -4.90 -5.72 -0.02
CA ALA A 11 -5.70 -4.56 -0.39
C ALA A 11 -6.14 -4.54 -1.86
N ASN A 12 -5.90 -5.62 -2.61
CA ASN A 12 -6.37 -5.76 -3.98
C ASN A 12 -7.88 -6.07 -4.08
N THR A 13 -8.56 -6.36 -2.96
CA THR A 13 -9.99 -6.72 -2.96
C THR A 13 -10.69 -6.42 -1.62
N SER A 14 -12.03 -6.44 -1.63
CA SER A 14 -12.91 -6.38 -0.45
C SER A 14 -12.56 -5.23 0.51
N LEU A 15 -12.57 -5.46 1.83
CA LEU A 15 -12.35 -4.45 2.86
C LEU A 15 -11.00 -3.75 2.73
N GLY A 16 -9.93 -4.47 2.41
CA GLY A 16 -8.61 -3.86 2.20
C GLY A 16 -8.62 -2.84 1.05
N PHE A 17 -9.35 -3.12 -0.03
CA PHE A 17 -9.51 -2.18 -1.14
C PHE A 17 -10.34 -0.95 -0.74
N GLU A 18 -11.44 -1.13 -0.02
CA GLU A 18 -12.27 0.00 0.46
C GLU A 18 -11.52 0.86 1.49
N VAL A 19 -10.63 0.26 2.30
CA VAL A 19 -9.72 1.00 3.18
C VAL A 19 -8.78 1.88 2.36
N VAL A 20 -8.13 1.34 1.31
CA VAL A 20 -7.28 2.16 0.41
C VAL A 20 -8.08 3.28 -0.22
N LYS A 21 -9.27 3.00 -0.75
CA LYS A 21 -10.15 4.01 -1.35
C LYS A 21 -10.53 5.11 -0.36
N THR A 22 -10.86 4.74 0.87
CA THR A 22 -11.18 5.68 1.95
C THR A 22 -9.97 6.52 2.31
N LEU A 23 -8.79 5.91 2.46
CA LEU A 23 -7.54 6.61 2.76
C LEU A 23 -7.22 7.65 1.68
N VAL A 24 -7.41 7.33 0.40
CA VAL A 24 -7.26 8.28 -0.70
C VAL A 24 -8.19 9.50 -0.53
N VAL A 25 -9.46 9.27 -0.17
CA VAL A 25 -10.45 10.36 0.00
C VAL A 25 -10.15 11.23 1.23
N VAL A 26 -9.78 10.63 2.36
CA VAL A 26 -9.56 11.38 3.62
C VAL A 26 -8.18 12.03 3.71
N SER A 27 -7.23 11.61 2.88
CA SER A 27 -5.90 12.20 2.80
C SER A 27 -5.96 13.58 2.16
N LYS A 28 -6.05 14.63 2.99
CA LYS A 28 -6.20 16.04 2.57
C LYS A 28 -5.07 16.56 1.67
N ASP A 29 -3.87 15.99 1.79
CA ASP A 29 -2.71 16.34 0.97
C ASP A 29 -2.01 15.03 0.50
N PRO A 30 -2.14 14.68 -0.80
CA PRO A 30 -1.53 13.46 -1.33
C PRO A 30 0.00 13.48 -1.27
N ASN A 31 0.65 14.65 -1.13
CA ASN A 31 2.10 14.74 -0.95
C ASN A 31 2.54 14.39 0.47
N LYS A 32 1.60 14.35 1.43
CA LYS A 32 1.87 14.05 2.84
C LYS A 32 1.54 12.62 3.24
N THR A 33 0.83 11.87 2.40
CA THR A 33 0.44 10.48 2.70
C THR A 33 0.72 9.58 1.51
N ILE A 34 1.60 8.61 1.69
CA ILE A 34 1.91 7.54 0.73
C ILE A 34 1.14 6.29 1.17
N ILE A 35 0.33 5.73 0.28
CA ILE A 35 -0.47 4.54 0.53
C ILE A 35 0.12 3.37 -0.27
N LEU A 36 0.54 2.33 0.43
CA LEU A 36 1.02 1.08 -0.16
C LEU A 36 -0.13 0.07 -0.17
N LEU A 37 -0.62 -0.25 -1.37
CA LEU A 37 -1.59 -1.32 -1.61
C LEU A 37 -0.83 -2.63 -1.65
N GLY A 38 -0.87 -3.40 -0.56
CA GLY A 38 -0.23 -4.70 -0.46
C GLY A 38 -1.04 -5.78 -1.18
N SER A 39 -0.42 -6.50 -2.12
CA SER A 39 -1.04 -7.63 -2.82
C SER A 39 -0.05 -8.75 -3.05
N ARG A 40 -0.48 -10.01 -2.91
CA ARG A 40 0.32 -11.18 -3.30
C ARG A 40 0.52 -11.27 -4.81
N ASP A 41 -0.51 -10.87 -5.54
CA ASP A 41 -0.60 -10.94 -7.00
C ASP A 41 -0.47 -9.52 -7.57
N MET A 42 0.58 -9.30 -8.36
CA MET A 42 0.87 -8.00 -8.94
C MET A 42 -0.17 -7.57 -9.97
N GLN A 43 -0.71 -8.50 -10.75
CA GLN A 43 -1.71 -8.18 -11.76
C GLN A 43 -3.00 -7.73 -11.09
N ARG A 44 -3.50 -8.50 -10.11
CA ARG A 44 -4.71 -8.13 -9.35
C ARG A 44 -4.53 -6.84 -8.56
N GLY A 45 -3.32 -6.58 -8.07
CA GLY A 45 -2.98 -5.33 -7.41
C GLY A 45 -3.03 -4.13 -8.37
N GLN A 46 -2.48 -4.29 -9.57
CA GLN A 46 -2.49 -3.24 -10.60
C GLN A 46 -3.91 -2.95 -11.09
N ASP A 47 -4.73 -4.00 -11.27
CA ASP A 47 -6.14 -3.88 -11.61
C ASP A 47 -6.95 -3.18 -10.49
N ALA A 48 -6.55 -3.37 -9.23
CA ALA A 48 -7.16 -2.65 -8.11
C ALA A 48 -6.78 -1.17 -8.14
N ILE A 49 -5.50 -0.84 -8.36
CA ILE A 49 -5.03 0.54 -8.48
C ILE A 49 -5.77 1.27 -9.62
N SER A 50 -5.95 0.65 -10.79
CA SER A 50 -6.62 1.29 -11.93
C SER A 50 -8.09 1.64 -11.67
N ARG A 51 -8.70 1.09 -10.63
CA ARG A 51 -10.07 1.39 -10.19
C ARG A 51 -10.16 2.56 -9.21
N LEU A 52 -9.04 3.18 -8.84
CA LEU A 52 -8.98 4.34 -7.95
C LEU A 52 -8.96 5.64 -8.76
N ASP A 53 -9.71 6.65 -8.31
CA ASP A 53 -9.83 7.93 -9.01
C ASP A 53 -8.58 8.82 -8.84
N SER A 54 -7.78 8.59 -7.79
CA SER A 54 -6.53 9.33 -7.50
C SER A 54 -5.37 8.37 -7.27
N LEU A 55 -4.44 8.35 -8.22
CA LEU A 55 -3.32 7.40 -8.26
C LEU A 55 -2.00 7.98 -7.78
N SER A 56 -1.90 9.30 -7.60
CA SER A 56 -0.62 9.99 -7.42
C SER A 56 0.13 9.59 -6.14
N ASN A 57 -0.59 9.07 -5.14
CA ASN A 57 -0.03 8.69 -3.85
C ASN A 57 -0.32 7.24 -3.45
N VAL A 58 -0.80 6.40 -4.38
CA VAL A 58 -1.06 4.97 -4.15
C VAL A 58 -0.05 4.14 -4.95
N HIS A 59 0.70 3.29 -4.27
CA HIS A 59 1.72 2.44 -4.89
C HIS A 59 1.44 0.97 -4.59
N LEU A 60 1.62 0.12 -5.59
CA LEU A 60 1.52 -1.32 -5.42
C LEU A 60 2.77 -1.85 -4.72
N LEU A 61 2.57 -2.67 -3.68
CA LEU A 61 3.64 -3.40 -3.02
C LEU A 61 3.35 -4.90 -3.09
N GLN A 62 4.26 -5.68 -3.66
CA GLN A 62 4.10 -7.13 -3.65
C GLN A 62 4.33 -7.68 -2.25
N LEU A 63 3.29 -8.23 -1.62
CA LEU A 63 3.37 -8.74 -0.25
C LEU A 63 2.42 -9.92 -0.03
N GLY A 64 3.00 -11.07 0.34
CA GLY A 64 2.33 -12.17 1.00
C GLY A 64 2.80 -12.33 2.44
N THR A 65 1.88 -12.11 3.38
CA THR A 65 2.12 -12.19 4.83
C THR A 65 2.48 -13.60 5.32
N SER A 66 2.20 -14.64 4.53
CA SER A 66 2.58 -16.02 4.84
C SER A 66 3.95 -16.45 4.30
N SER A 67 4.69 -15.57 3.61
CA SER A 67 5.98 -15.89 2.99
C SER A 67 7.08 -14.97 3.50
N GLN A 68 8.06 -15.54 4.20
CA GLN A 68 9.19 -14.78 4.75
C GLN A 68 9.99 -14.06 3.66
N ASP A 69 10.21 -14.71 2.51
CA ASP A 69 10.89 -14.11 1.36
C ASP A 69 10.09 -12.95 0.76
N SER A 70 8.76 -13.07 0.72
CA SER A 70 7.91 -11.97 0.29
C SER A 70 8.00 -10.78 1.25
N ILE A 71 7.98 -11.03 2.56
CA ILE A 71 8.10 -10.00 3.58
C ILE A 71 9.47 -9.31 3.50
N ALA A 72 10.55 -10.09 3.33
CA ALA A 72 11.90 -9.56 3.21
C ALA A 72 12.05 -8.64 1.99
N ARG A 73 11.52 -9.06 0.82
CA ARG A 73 11.54 -8.22 -0.39
C ARG A 73 10.73 -6.94 -0.22
N ALA A 74 9.51 -7.03 0.32
CA ALA A 74 8.67 -5.86 0.59
C ALA A 74 9.36 -4.89 1.58
N THR A 75 10.01 -5.43 2.61
CA THR A 75 10.75 -4.65 3.60
C THR A 75 11.92 -3.91 2.96
N ASN A 76 12.68 -4.57 2.08
CA ASN A 76 13.78 -3.92 1.37
C ASN A 76 13.27 -2.83 0.43
N GLU A 77 12.16 -3.07 -0.27
CA GLU A 77 11.54 -2.05 -1.12
C GLU A 77 11.07 -0.82 -0.31
N ILE A 78 10.49 -1.01 0.87
CA ILE A 78 10.15 0.07 1.80
C ILE A 78 11.41 0.83 2.25
N LYS A 79 12.48 0.10 2.57
CA LYS A 79 13.78 0.68 2.93
C LYS A 79 14.34 1.61 1.87
N GLU A 80 14.27 1.18 0.61
CA GLU A 80 14.85 1.86 -0.54
C GLU A 80 13.98 3.01 -1.06
N LYS A 81 12.65 2.87 -1.03
CA LYS A 81 11.74 3.78 -1.74
C LYS A 81 10.86 4.65 -0.83
N TYR A 82 10.60 4.24 0.41
CA TYR A 82 9.51 4.79 1.23
C TYR A 82 9.95 5.12 2.65
N ASN A 83 10.79 6.17 2.81
CA ASN A 83 11.24 6.73 4.09
C ASN A 83 11.91 5.73 5.06
N SER A 84 12.25 4.55 4.55
CA SER A 84 12.81 3.41 5.26
C SER A 84 11.96 2.73 6.34
N TYR A 85 10.76 3.23 6.63
CA TYR A 85 9.85 2.65 7.60
C TYR A 85 8.38 2.93 7.25
N LEU A 86 7.47 2.22 7.91
CA LEU A 86 6.03 2.45 7.82
C LEU A 86 5.56 3.17 9.08
N ASP A 87 4.73 4.20 8.92
CA ASP A 87 4.07 4.87 10.04
C ASP A 87 2.84 4.08 10.51
N ILE A 88 2.13 3.46 9.56
CA ILE A 88 0.88 2.72 9.81
C ILE A 88 0.89 1.42 9.02
N ILE A 89 0.47 0.33 9.67
CA ILE A 89 0.21 -0.96 9.03
C ILE A 89 -1.22 -1.38 9.36
N ILE A 90 -2.02 -1.67 8.33
CA ILE A 90 -3.34 -2.26 8.43
C ILE A 90 -3.23 -3.72 7.98
N ASN A 91 -3.21 -4.62 8.95
CA ASN A 91 -3.08 -6.06 8.71
C ASN A 91 -4.46 -6.67 8.42
N ASN A 92 -4.82 -6.74 7.14
CA ASN A 92 -6.12 -7.20 6.67
C ASN A 92 -6.06 -8.62 6.04
N ALA A 93 -4.88 -9.09 5.66
CA ALA A 93 -4.63 -10.42 5.08
C ALA A 93 -3.28 -10.99 5.49
#